data_AF-A0A933C066-F1
#
_entry.id   AF-A0A933C066-F1
#
_cell.length_a   1.000
_cell.length_b   1.000
_cell.length_c   1.000
_cell.angle_alpha   90.00
_cell.angle_beta   90.00
_cell.angle_gamma   90.00
#
_symmetry.space_group_name_H-M   'P 1'
#
loop_
_entity.id
_entity.type
_entity.pdbx_description
1 polymer ?
#
loop_
_entity_poly.entity_id
_entity_poly.type
_entity_poly.pdbx_seq_one_letter_code
_entity_poly.pdbx_strand_id
1 'polypeptide(L)'
;MRAAPLLGALLAADLMAGAAAAWSQEPRAPRWTIAVEAGAQLGATIYDEYVKLRLDTISRETNYREKVEPAFVGRLVLRYRPQASFGLYIAYQYSRAATEANYTGGNDGPQTFVRRLVVHAVEGGVSVLLGRWADGQGLFQYTFGPALVRHSLDLSAGHRDAYARLPGIPDTARFRWSDRSWASWGLALGASLRLPLGRRLALRLSAHDQVVPVATSELETQERNDVFRMTGRSPVFLFPAYTAHYASARLGVEYVLDWQKPRAAPPQVALPRPDAATPATPQALEAARAAAVGDTVGALDQLRKRVQDTPEDASAWRQLALLLARRAEADAQFGAEAWDALQRALRTNPGDEDVLSAYGRVRAIIQRGGRAIPAPRPLTLSPAAARADAAGVLSLSFAIHNLAAIEEDRARYRVQIDVSGPDGAPVQFDFVDERVADDAGDFTRTVPMTPSGAAALERLELRLARARSGPHSVRIRVTDLTTAQATETTTGFEIR
;
A
#
# COMPACT_ATOMS: atom_id res chain seq x y z
N MET A 1 -18.32 -34.68 6.89
CA MET A 1 -17.18 -33.93 6.30
C MET A 1 -16.44 -33.20 7.43
N ARG A 2 -15.24 -33.66 7.81
CA ARG A 2 -14.39 -33.06 8.86
C ARG A 2 -12.96 -33.01 8.36
N ALA A 3 -12.60 -31.97 7.60
CA ALA A 3 -11.21 -31.70 7.17
C ALA A 3 -10.95 -30.23 6.77
N ALA A 4 -11.96 -29.36 6.74
CA ALA A 4 -11.80 -27.96 6.32
C ALA A 4 -11.06 -27.01 7.30
N PRO A 5 -11.07 -27.18 8.64
CA PRO A 5 -10.44 -26.18 9.52
C PRO A 5 -8.90 -26.27 9.58
N LEU A 6 -8.31 -27.38 9.15
CA LEU A 6 -6.86 -27.61 9.22
C LEU A 6 -6.09 -26.98 8.05
N LEU A 7 -6.69 -26.94 6.84
CA LEU A 7 -6.07 -26.29 5.67
C LEU A 7 -6.05 -24.76 5.78
N GLY A 8 -7.06 -24.15 6.41
CA GLY A 8 -7.08 -22.71 6.67
C GLY A 8 -6.04 -22.27 7.71
N ALA A 9 -5.77 -23.11 8.71
CA ALA A 9 -4.75 -22.84 9.74
C ALA A 9 -3.32 -22.96 9.20
N LEU A 10 -3.06 -23.89 8.26
CA LEU A 10 -1.76 -24.07 7.61
C LEU A 10 -1.42 -22.94 6.62
N LEU A 11 -2.40 -22.49 5.82
CA LEU A 11 -2.25 -21.32 4.94
C LEU A 11 -2.05 -20.02 5.74
N ALA A 12 -2.72 -19.88 6.90
CA ALA A 12 -2.49 -18.75 7.81
C ALA A 12 -1.10 -18.81 8.46
N ALA A 13 -0.58 -19.99 8.79
CA ALA A 13 0.74 -20.16 9.38
C ALA A 13 1.88 -19.82 8.39
N ASP A 14 1.76 -20.22 7.12
CA ASP A 14 2.77 -19.89 6.09
C ASP A 14 2.73 -18.41 5.68
N LEU A 15 1.54 -17.80 5.63
CA LEU A 15 1.40 -16.34 5.45
C LEU A 15 1.95 -15.56 6.66
N MET A 16 1.81 -16.09 7.88
CA MET A 16 2.40 -15.52 9.10
C MET A 16 3.92 -15.71 9.16
N ALA A 17 4.46 -16.82 8.66
CA ALA A 17 5.90 -17.09 8.62
C ALA A 17 6.64 -16.23 7.58
N GLY A 18 6.04 -16.04 6.38
CA GLY A 18 6.57 -15.11 5.37
C GLY A 18 6.49 -13.64 5.82
N ALA A 19 5.46 -13.28 6.57
CA ALA A 19 5.33 -11.97 7.17
C ALA A 19 6.35 -11.75 8.32
N ALA A 20 6.75 -12.80 9.05
CA ALA A 20 7.77 -12.73 10.11
C ALA A 20 9.16 -12.28 9.65
N ALA A 21 9.56 -12.63 8.44
CA ALA A 21 10.82 -12.14 7.86
C ALA A 21 10.75 -10.64 7.51
N ALA A 22 9.57 -10.14 7.11
CA ALA A 22 9.32 -8.72 6.83
C ALA A 22 9.07 -7.88 8.11
N TRP A 23 8.82 -8.50 9.26
CA TRP A 23 8.40 -7.83 10.50
C TRP A 23 9.50 -7.06 11.25
N SER A 24 10.77 -7.18 10.85
CA SER A 24 11.92 -6.68 11.64
C SER A 24 12.48 -5.30 11.27
N GLN A 25 12.02 -4.64 10.18
CA GLN A 25 12.72 -3.45 9.64
C GLN A 25 11.87 -2.21 9.32
N GLU A 26 10.63 -2.09 9.76
CA GLU A 26 9.87 -0.84 9.55
C GLU A 26 10.17 0.22 10.64
N PRO A 27 10.29 1.52 10.28
CA PRO A 27 10.26 2.61 11.24
C PRO A 27 9.01 2.41 12.11
N ARG A 28 9.14 2.50 13.44
CA ARG A 28 8.07 2.14 14.38
C ARG A 28 6.89 3.10 14.26
N ALA A 29 6.05 2.84 13.26
CA ALA A 29 4.69 3.28 13.16
C ALA A 29 3.94 2.95 14.47
N PRO A 30 2.90 3.72 14.81
CA PRO A 30 2.10 3.42 15.98
C PRO A 30 1.61 1.98 15.92
N ARG A 31 1.87 1.25 17.01
CA ARG A 31 1.52 -0.16 17.10
C ARG A 31 0.02 -0.36 17.04
N TRP A 32 -0.75 0.55 17.61
CA TRP A 32 -2.20 0.42 17.72
C TRP A 32 -2.91 1.73 17.36
N THR A 33 -4.00 1.62 16.61
CA THR A 33 -4.96 2.71 16.43
C THR A 33 -6.36 2.21 16.73
N ILE A 34 -7.17 3.07 17.33
CA ILE A 34 -8.59 2.83 17.58
C ILE A 34 -9.39 3.80 16.73
N ALA A 35 -10.43 3.32 16.07
CA ALA A 35 -11.33 4.16 15.29
C ALA A 35 -12.78 3.91 15.68
N VAL A 36 -13.53 5.00 15.76
CA VAL A 36 -14.99 4.98 15.85
C VAL A 36 -15.52 5.49 14.53
N GLU A 37 -16.27 4.65 13.83
CA GLU A 37 -16.82 4.88 12.49
C GLU A 37 -18.36 4.88 12.58
N ALA A 38 -18.99 5.79 11.87
CA ALA A 38 -20.44 5.87 11.74
C ALA A 38 -20.81 6.11 10.27
N GLY A 39 -21.96 5.59 9.84
CA GLY A 39 -22.40 5.77 8.47
C GLY A 39 -23.70 5.07 8.15
N ALA A 40 -23.83 4.67 6.88
CA ALA A 40 -25.01 3.99 6.37
C ALA A 40 -24.67 2.59 5.88
N GLN A 41 -25.45 1.61 6.34
CA GLN A 41 -25.61 0.34 5.65
C GLN A 41 -26.55 0.59 4.46
N LEU A 42 -26.14 0.17 3.28
CA LEU A 42 -26.93 0.26 2.06
C LEU A 42 -28.03 -0.81 2.09
N GLY A 43 -29.06 -0.60 1.28
CA GLY A 43 -30.15 -1.56 1.16
C GLY A 43 -29.61 -2.94 0.76
N ALA A 44 -30.07 -3.96 1.47
CA ALA A 44 -29.64 -5.35 1.29
C ALA A 44 -30.87 -6.23 1.14
N THR A 45 -30.70 -7.40 0.54
CA THR A 45 -31.76 -8.40 0.49
C THR A 45 -31.50 -9.44 1.58
N ILE A 46 -32.41 -9.54 2.55
CA ILE A 46 -32.37 -10.65 3.52
C ILE A 46 -32.99 -11.87 2.89
N TYR A 47 -34.09 -11.75 2.15
CA TYR A 47 -34.79 -12.84 1.46
C TYR A 47 -35.25 -12.37 0.07
N ASP A 48 -35.14 -13.19 -0.96
CA ASP A 48 -35.72 -12.92 -2.30
C ASP A 48 -35.94 -14.23 -3.05
N GLU A 49 -36.74 -15.12 -2.47
CA GLU A 49 -36.82 -16.50 -2.93
C GLU A 49 -38.23 -17.09 -2.80
N TYR A 50 -38.49 -18.10 -3.62
CA TYR A 50 -39.69 -18.92 -3.51
C TYR A 50 -39.56 -19.87 -2.33
N VAL A 51 -40.57 -19.86 -1.47
CA VAL A 51 -40.70 -20.83 -0.39
C VAL A 51 -41.75 -21.84 -0.76
N LYS A 52 -41.35 -23.11 -0.73
CA LYS A 52 -42.26 -24.24 -0.96
C LYS A 52 -42.65 -24.84 0.37
N LEU A 53 -43.94 -24.83 0.65
CA LEU A 53 -44.57 -25.56 1.74
C LEU A 53 -45.10 -26.89 1.20
N ARG A 54 -44.69 -28.00 1.83
CA ARG A 54 -45.29 -29.32 1.59
C ARG A 54 -45.94 -29.84 2.86
N LEU A 55 -47.21 -30.23 2.75
CA LEU A 55 -48.00 -30.85 3.80
C LEU A 55 -48.84 -31.98 3.20
N ASP A 56 -48.54 -33.24 3.54
CA ASP A 56 -49.21 -34.45 3.06
C ASP A 56 -49.43 -34.49 1.52
N THR A 57 -50.56 -33.97 1.03
CA THR A 57 -50.95 -33.91 -0.39
C THR A 57 -50.97 -32.50 -0.99
N ILE A 58 -50.73 -31.47 -0.18
CA ILE A 58 -50.78 -30.05 -0.56
C ILE A 58 -49.36 -29.53 -0.73
N SER A 59 -49.04 -29.07 -1.94
CA SER A 59 -47.83 -28.29 -2.22
C SER A 59 -48.24 -26.85 -2.51
N ARG A 60 -47.70 -25.89 -1.77
CA ARG A 60 -47.88 -24.45 -2.02
C ARG A 60 -46.53 -23.80 -2.23
N GLU A 61 -46.50 -22.88 -3.19
CA GLU A 61 -45.34 -22.05 -3.48
C GLU A 61 -45.73 -20.60 -3.29
N THR A 62 -44.90 -19.85 -2.55
CA THR A 62 -45.12 -18.43 -2.28
C THR A 62 -43.83 -17.69 -2.55
N ASN A 63 -43.93 -16.51 -3.14
CA ASN A 63 -42.80 -15.60 -3.22
C ASN A 63 -42.72 -14.79 -1.93
N TYR A 64 -41.54 -14.81 -1.31
CA TYR A 64 -41.25 -13.96 -0.19
C TYR A 64 -39.97 -13.19 -0.40
N ARG A 65 -40.09 -11.88 -0.29
CA ARG A 65 -38.99 -10.94 -0.44
C ARG A 65 -38.91 -10.05 0.77
N GLU A 66 -37.75 -9.96 1.41
CA GLU A 66 -37.53 -9.06 2.52
C GLU A 66 -36.25 -8.27 2.30
N LYS A 67 -36.43 -6.97 2.14
CA LYS A 67 -35.34 -6.02 1.90
C LYS A 67 -35.06 -5.24 3.17
N VAL A 68 -33.77 -5.05 3.44
CA VAL A 68 -33.27 -4.12 4.44
C VAL A 68 -33.28 -2.73 3.83
N GLU A 69 -33.90 -1.78 4.52
CA GLU A 69 -33.80 -0.38 4.17
C GLU A 69 -32.42 0.19 4.56
N PRO A 70 -31.95 1.25 3.89
CA PRO A 70 -30.75 1.96 4.32
C PRO A 70 -30.84 2.37 5.79
N ALA A 71 -29.80 2.08 6.54
CA ALA A 71 -29.84 2.16 8.00
C ALA A 71 -28.55 2.70 8.60
N PHE A 72 -28.66 3.30 9.78
CA PHE A 72 -27.48 3.72 10.53
C PHE A 72 -26.63 2.52 10.94
N VAL A 73 -25.31 2.63 10.75
CA VAL A 73 -24.32 1.67 11.21
C VAL A 73 -23.24 2.36 12.02
N GLY A 74 -22.94 1.80 13.19
CA GLY A 74 -21.81 2.19 14.04
C GLY A 74 -20.78 1.07 14.10
N ARG A 75 -19.50 1.42 14.10
CA ARG A 75 -18.40 0.47 14.16
C ARG A 75 -17.24 0.97 15.01
N LEU A 76 -16.71 0.08 15.82
CA LEU A 76 -15.48 0.26 16.58
C LEU A 76 -14.42 -0.64 15.97
N VAL A 77 -13.25 -0.09 15.63
CA VAL A 77 -12.15 -0.85 15.03
C VAL A 77 -10.86 -0.62 15.80
N LEU A 78 -10.19 -1.71 16.16
CA LEU A 78 -8.83 -1.71 16.65
C LEU A 78 -7.90 -2.23 15.54
N ARG A 79 -6.86 -1.47 15.20
CA ARG A 79 -5.89 -1.82 14.16
C ARG A 79 -4.50 -1.95 14.73
N TYR A 80 -3.80 -3.01 14.35
CA TYR A 80 -2.40 -3.24 14.67
C TYR A 80 -1.52 -2.90 13.46
N ARG A 81 -0.53 -2.02 13.66
CA ARG A 81 0.41 -1.54 12.64
C ARG A 81 -0.26 -1.10 11.33
N PRO A 82 -1.21 -0.14 11.36
CA PRO A 82 -1.96 0.24 10.16
C PRO A 82 -1.07 0.85 9.06
N GLN A 83 0.11 1.38 9.39
CA GLN A 83 1.02 1.95 8.40
C GLN A 83 1.91 0.90 7.72
N ALA A 84 1.97 -0.33 8.24
CA ALA A 84 2.75 -1.40 7.64
C ALA A 84 2.14 -1.87 6.31
N SER A 85 2.94 -2.54 5.48
CA SER A 85 2.42 -3.19 4.27
C SER A 85 1.29 -4.19 4.59
N PHE A 86 1.40 -4.84 5.76
CA PHE A 86 0.39 -5.73 6.32
C PHE A 86 0.11 -5.38 7.78
N GLY A 87 -1.14 -5.13 8.10
CA GLY A 87 -1.64 -4.89 9.45
C GLY A 87 -2.74 -5.88 9.83
N LEU A 88 -3.12 -5.88 11.09
CA LEU A 88 -4.27 -6.66 11.58
C LEU A 88 -5.37 -5.71 12.03
N TYR A 89 -6.62 -6.17 11.97
CA TYR A 89 -7.72 -5.44 12.57
C TYR A 89 -8.70 -6.39 13.26
N ILE A 90 -9.36 -5.85 14.28
CA ILE A 90 -10.54 -6.43 14.92
C ILE A 90 -11.59 -5.33 14.95
N ALA A 91 -12.82 -5.64 14.54
CA ALA A 91 -13.92 -4.71 14.54
C ALA A 91 -15.18 -5.30 15.15
N TYR A 92 -15.94 -4.43 15.80
CA TYR A 92 -17.32 -4.68 16.20
C TYR A 92 -18.23 -3.67 15.51
N GLN A 93 -19.31 -4.16 14.93
CA GLN A 93 -20.30 -3.37 14.22
C GLN A 93 -21.69 -3.63 14.78
N TYR A 94 -22.48 -2.55 14.83
CA TYR A 94 -23.89 -2.57 15.18
C TYR A 94 -24.69 -1.77 14.13
N SER A 95 -25.76 -2.36 13.62
CA SER A 95 -26.75 -1.66 12.80
C SER A 95 -28.18 -2.00 13.23
N ARG A 96 -29.07 -1.02 13.05
CA ARG A 96 -30.50 -1.18 13.28
C ARG A 96 -31.23 -0.65 12.05
N ALA A 97 -31.88 -1.56 11.34
CA ALA A 97 -32.57 -1.28 10.09
C ALA A 97 -34.06 -1.57 10.19
N ALA A 98 -34.85 -0.88 9.38
CA ALA A 98 -36.18 -1.35 9.02
C ALA A 98 -36.05 -2.37 7.88
N THR A 99 -36.98 -3.30 7.81
CA THR A 99 -37.11 -4.21 6.67
C THR A 99 -38.51 -4.11 6.09
N GLU A 100 -38.60 -4.18 4.77
CA GLU A 100 -39.85 -4.31 4.05
C GLU A 100 -39.96 -5.75 3.54
N ALA A 101 -40.87 -6.51 4.14
CA ALA A 101 -41.18 -7.88 3.77
C ALA A 101 -42.45 -7.93 2.93
N ASN A 102 -42.31 -8.33 1.67
CA ASN A 102 -43.40 -8.54 0.72
C ASN A 102 -43.63 -10.03 0.53
N TYR A 103 -44.89 -10.42 0.68
CA TYR A 103 -45.37 -11.77 0.50
C TYR A 103 -46.43 -11.79 -0.62
N THR A 104 -46.23 -12.65 -1.61
CA THR A 104 -47.19 -12.85 -2.69
C THR A 104 -47.38 -14.35 -2.99
N GLY A 105 -48.61 -14.76 -3.26
CA GLY A 105 -48.98 -16.15 -3.54
C GLY A 105 -49.72 -16.86 -2.40
N GLY A 106 -50.13 -18.11 -2.62
CA GLY A 106 -51.04 -18.84 -1.73
C GLY A 106 -52.52 -18.48 -1.95
N ASN A 107 -53.36 -18.77 -0.95
CA ASN A 107 -54.81 -18.50 -0.99
C ASN A 107 -55.21 -17.11 -0.46
N ASP A 108 -54.28 -16.38 0.16
CA ASP A 108 -54.52 -15.03 0.67
C ASP A 108 -54.00 -13.98 -0.32
N GLY A 109 -54.49 -12.74 -0.18
CA GLY A 109 -53.98 -11.59 -0.93
C GLY A 109 -52.52 -11.25 -0.58
N PRO A 110 -51.86 -10.40 -1.38
CA PRO A 110 -50.51 -9.94 -1.09
C PRO A 110 -50.44 -9.24 0.26
N GLN A 111 -49.35 -9.45 1.00
CA GLN A 111 -49.13 -8.85 2.32
C GLN A 111 -47.77 -8.15 2.35
N THR A 112 -47.74 -6.97 2.95
CA THR A 112 -46.52 -6.21 3.19
C THR A 112 -46.37 -5.95 4.68
N PHE A 113 -45.19 -6.24 5.21
CA PHE A 113 -44.86 -6.05 6.61
C PHE A 113 -43.63 -5.15 6.73
N VAL A 114 -43.68 -4.19 7.63
CA VAL A 114 -42.51 -3.41 8.03
C VAL A 114 -42.03 -3.95 9.37
N ARG A 115 -40.75 -4.34 9.42
CA ARG A 115 -40.17 -4.97 10.61
C ARG A 115 -38.86 -4.33 11.00
N ARG A 116 -38.36 -4.73 12.16
CA ARG A 116 -37.10 -4.27 12.70
C ARG A 116 -36.06 -5.38 12.62
N LEU A 117 -34.94 -5.07 11.98
CA LEU A 117 -33.73 -5.90 11.99
C LEU A 117 -32.65 -5.22 12.84
N VAL A 118 -32.03 -6.02 13.70
CA VAL A 118 -30.80 -5.66 14.41
C VAL A 118 -29.68 -6.59 13.94
N VAL A 119 -28.53 -6.01 13.60
CA VAL A 119 -27.36 -6.76 13.15
C VAL A 119 -26.17 -6.41 14.05
N HIS A 120 -25.55 -7.45 14.59
CA HIS A 120 -24.27 -7.38 15.27
C HIS A 120 -23.23 -8.13 14.45
N ALA A 121 -22.09 -7.53 14.16
CA ALA A 121 -21.01 -8.20 13.47
C ALA A 121 -19.69 -8.05 14.22
N VAL A 122 -18.96 -9.16 14.33
CA VAL A 122 -17.57 -9.20 14.80
C VAL A 122 -16.71 -9.63 13.62
N GLU A 123 -15.72 -8.81 13.31
CA GLU A 123 -14.82 -9.02 12.18
C GLU A 123 -13.38 -9.04 12.68
N GLY A 124 -12.54 -9.87 12.07
CA GLY A 124 -11.12 -9.87 12.36
C GLY A 124 -10.35 -10.30 11.12
N GLY A 125 -9.24 -9.64 10.81
CA GLY A 125 -8.55 -9.92 9.57
C GLY A 125 -7.28 -9.13 9.33
N VAL A 126 -6.89 -9.09 8.07
CA VAL A 126 -5.67 -8.44 7.60
C VAL A 126 -6.03 -7.16 6.85
N SER A 127 -5.22 -6.13 7.06
CA SER A 127 -5.24 -4.91 6.25
C SER A 127 -3.99 -4.86 5.37
N VAL A 128 -4.17 -4.74 4.07
CA VAL A 128 -3.12 -4.55 3.08
C VAL A 128 -3.05 -3.08 2.71
N LEU A 129 -1.86 -2.51 2.76
CA LEU A 129 -1.63 -1.14 2.33
C LEU A 129 -1.45 -1.08 0.82
N LEU A 130 -2.25 -0.25 0.16
CA LEU A 130 -2.24 -0.06 -1.29
C LEU A 130 -1.58 1.25 -1.71
N GLY A 131 -1.55 2.26 -0.83
CA GLY A 131 -0.95 3.56 -1.14
C GLY A 131 -0.68 4.39 0.10
N ARG A 132 0.29 5.29 -0.01
CA ARG A 132 0.65 6.28 1.01
C ARG A 132 0.69 7.67 0.41
N TRP A 133 0.33 8.68 1.20
CA TRP A 133 0.55 10.10 0.88
C TRP A 133 0.85 10.88 2.17
N ALA A 134 1.09 12.20 2.06
CA ALA A 134 1.40 13.07 3.20
C ALA A 134 2.47 12.46 4.14
N ASP A 135 3.65 12.19 3.58
CA ASP A 135 4.81 11.60 4.28
C ASP A 135 4.51 10.30 5.04
N GLY A 136 3.61 9.47 4.48
CA GLY A 136 3.24 8.17 5.06
C GLY A 136 2.16 8.25 6.14
N GLN A 137 1.63 9.43 6.44
CA GLN A 137 0.50 9.58 7.35
C GLN A 137 -0.84 9.36 6.63
N GLY A 138 -0.94 9.69 5.35
CA GLY A 138 -2.08 9.30 4.53
C GLY A 138 -1.98 7.83 4.11
N LEU A 139 -3.04 7.04 4.30
CA LEU A 139 -3.03 5.60 3.96
C LEU A 139 -4.27 5.18 3.18
N PHE A 140 -4.08 4.42 2.11
CA PHE A 140 -5.15 3.72 1.41
C PHE A 140 -4.99 2.23 1.66
N GLN A 141 -6.00 1.59 2.24
CA GLN A 141 -5.92 0.21 2.71
C GLN A 141 -7.10 -0.62 2.22
N TYR A 142 -6.82 -1.87 1.87
CA TYR A 142 -7.81 -2.90 1.64
C TYR A 142 -7.83 -3.87 2.83
N THR A 143 -9.00 -4.21 3.33
CA THR A 143 -9.19 -5.12 4.47
C THR A 143 -9.98 -6.34 4.04
N PHE A 144 -9.53 -7.51 4.47
CA PHE A 144 -10.29 -8.74 4.30
C PHE A 144 -10.13 -9.66 5.53
N GLY A 145 -11.19 -10.39 5.87
CA GLY A 145 -11.15 -11.35 6.97
C GLY A 145 -12.48 -12.04 7.22
N PRO A 146 -12.53 -13.05 8.10
CA PRO A 146 -13.77 -13.64 8.57
C PRO A 146 -14.65 -12.62 9.29
N ALA A 147 -15.96 -12.81 9.13
CA ALA A 147 -17.00 -12.09 9.85
C ALA A 147 -17.97 -13.09 10.51
N LEU A 148 -18.28 -12.87 11.78
CA LEU A 148 -19.41 -13.51 12.45
C LEU A 148 -20.53 -12.48 12.57
N VAL A 149 -21.66 -12.74 11.93
CA VAL A 149 -22.81 -11.84 11.89
C VAL A 149 -23.99 -12.49 12.58
N ARG A 150 -24.55 -11.80 13.58
CA ARG A 150 -25.76 -12.19 14.29
C ARG A 150 -26.89 -11.25 13.92
N HIS A 151 -28.00 -11.83 13.49
CA HIS A 151 -29.21 -11.12 13.12
C HIS A 151 -30.29 -11.33 14.18
N SER A 152 -31.14 -10.34 14.36
CA SER A 152 -32.36 -10.44 15.15
C SER A 152 -33.46 -9.67 14.44
N LEU A 153 -34.49 -10.39 14.00
CA LEU A 153 -35.61 -9.89 13.22
C LEU A 153 -36.89 -10.04 14.04
N ASP A 154 -37.56 -8.91 14.26
CA ASP A 154 -38.83 -8.81 14.96
C ASP A 154 -39.99 -9.21 14.04
N LEU A 155 -40.71 -10.28 14.37
CA LEU A 155 -41.86 -10.77 13.58
C LEU A 155 -43.22 -10.33 14.15
N SER A 156 -43.26 -9.47 15.18
CA SER A 156 -44.49 -9.06 15.87
C SER A 156 -45.52 -8.36 14.98
N ALA A 157 -45.07 -7.72 13.89
CA ALA A 157 -45.93 -7.07 12.90
C ALA A 157 -46.68 -8.07 11.98
N GLY A 158 -46.43 -9.38 12.12
CA GLY A 158 -47.03 -10.43 11.30
C GLY A 158 -46.02 -11.08 10.36
N HIS A 159 -46.34 -12.29 9.89
CA HIS A 159 -45.48 -13.07 9.00
C HIS A 159 -46.30 -14.10 8.22
N ARG A 160 -46.14 -14.19 6.89
CA ARG A 160 -46.67 -15.25 6.01
C ARG A 160 -47.90 -16.03 6.54
N ASP A 161 -48.94 -15.31 6.95
CA ASP A 161 -50.03 -15.88 7.78
C ASP A 161 -50.82 -16.94 6.99
N ALA A 162 -50.74 -16.89 5.65
CA ALA A 162 -51.35 -17.85 4.73
C ALA A 162 -50.92 -19.31 4.93
N TYR A 163 -49.73 -19.55 5.50
CA TYR A 163 -49.29 -20.90 5.85
C TYR A 163 -49.93 -21.43 7.13
N ALA A 164 -50.40 -20.52 8.00
CA ALA A 164 -51.12 -20.88 9.22
C ALA A 164 -52.64 -20.96 9.02
N ARG A 165 -53.17 -20.54 7.86
CA ARG A 165 -54.59 -20.62 7.46
C ARG A 165 -54.92 -21.83 6.57
N LEU A 166 -54.23 -22.95 6.78
CA LEU A 166 -54.53 -24.19 6.05
C LEU A 166 -55.92 -24.74 6.44
N PRO A 167 -56.63 -25.41 5.51
CA PRO A 167 -57.95 -25.98 5.79
C PRO A 167 -57.95 -26.90 7.03
N GLY A 168 -58.87 -26.65 7.96
CA GLY A 168 -59.06 -27.42 9.19
C GLY A 168 -58.35 -26.87 10.44
N ILE A 169 -57.79 -25.67 10.38
CA ILE A 169 -57.21 -24.97 11.54
C ILE A 169 -58.25 -23.99 12.12
N PRO A 170 -58.52 -23.99 13.45
CA PRO A 170 -59.47 -23.07 14.05
C PRO A 170 -59.05 -21.60 13.83
N ASP A 171 -59.96 -20.80 13.28
CA ASP A 171 -59.77 -19.37 13.02
C ASP A 171 -59.94 -18.54 14.30
N THR A 172 -59.19 -18.88 15.36
CA THR A 172 -59.50 -18.41 16.72
C THR A 172 -58.38 -17.70 17.46
N ALA A 173 -57.22 -17.42 16.84
CA ALA A 173 -56.14 -16.69 17.52
C ALA A 173 -55.34 -15.77 16.60
N ARG A 174 -54.95 -14.58 17.12
CA ARG A 174 -53.94 -13.73 16.50
C ARG A 174 -52.64 -14.54 16.35
N PHE A 175 -52.16 -14.72 15.12
CA PHE A 175 -50.88 -15.37 14.86
C PHE A 175 -49.77 -14.64 15.60
N ARG A 176 -49.03 -15.37 16.45
CA ARG A 176 -47.85 -14.86 17.15
C ARG A 176 -46.63 -15.62 16.67
N TRP A 177 -45.93 -15.01 15.73
CA TRP A 177 -44.67 -15.50 15.23
C TRP A 177 -43.57 -15.26 16.25
N SER A 178 -42.65 -16.22 16.36
CA SER A 178 -41.49 -16.05 17.23
C SER A 178 -40.48 -15.14 16.52
N ASP A 179 -39.85 -14.22 17.25
CA ASP A 179 -38.73 -13.45 16.72
C ASP A 179 -37.65 -14.39 16.17
N ARG A 180 -37.04 -13.99 15.05
CA ARG A 180 -36.01 -14.79 14.38
C ARG A 180 -34.64 -14.29 14.82
N SER A 181 -33.79 -15.21 15.23
CA SER A 181 -32.37 -14.91 15.40
C SER A 181 -31.54 -16.04 14.82
N TRP A 182 -30.48 -15.66 14.13
CA TRP A 182 -29.54 -16.59 13.52
C TRP A 182 -28.15 -15.97 13.49
N ALA A 183 -27.15 -16.83 13.43
CA ALA A 183 -25.75 -16.43 13.31
C ALA A 183 -25.16 -17.07 12.06
N SER A 184 -24.31 -16.33 11.36
CA SER A 184 -23.68 -16.80 10.14
C SER A 184 -22.23 -16.35 10.06
N TRP A 185 -21.40 -17.22 9.51
CA TRP A 185 -19.99 -16.95 9.22
C TRP A 185 -19.85 -16.55 7.77
N GLY A 186 -19.18 -15.43 7.52
CA GLY A 186 -18.95 -14.91 6.19
C GLY A 186 -17.60 -14.24 6.05
N LEU A 187 -17.49 -13.38 5.03
CA LEU A 187 -16.31 -12.60 4.71
C LEU A 187 -16.62 -11.11 4.85
N ALA A 188 -15.75 -10.40 5.54
CA ALA A 188 -15.72 -8.95 5.61
C ALA A 188 -14.68 -8.44 4.61
N LEU A 189 -15.11 -7.62 3.65
CA LEU A 189 -14.26 -7.02 2.62
C LEU A 189 -14.41 -5.50 2.67
N GLY A 190 -13.33 -4.74 2.55
CA GLY A 190 -13.47 -3.29 2.53
C GLY A 190 -12.26 -2.53 2.03
N ALA A 191 -12.50 -1.28 1.65
CA ALA A 191 -11.46 -0.32 1.33
C ALA A 191 -11.60 0.88 2.28
N SER A 192 -10.49 1.47 2.66
CA SER A 192 -10.50 2.65 3.53
C SER A 192 -9.37 3.62 3.22
N LEU A 193 -9.69 4.89 3.37
CA LEU A 193 -8.81 6.03 3.15
C LEU A 193 -8.64 6.75 4.49
N ARG A 194 -7.39 6.91 4.94
CA ARG A 194 -7.01 7.60 6.17
C ARG A 194 -6.45 8.98 5.84
N LEU A 195 -7.15 10.03 6.22
CA LEU A 195 -6.75 11.43 6.07
C LEU A 195 -6.20 11.94 7.41
N PRO A 196 -4.88 12.20 7.54
CA PRO A 196 -4.31 12.69 8.79
C PRO A 196 -4.80 14.11 9.09
N LEU A 197 -5.31 14.34 10.30
CA LEU A 197 -5.67 15.67 10.81
C LEU A 197 -4.59 16.25 11.74
N GLY A 198 -3.70 15.40 12.24
CA GLY A 198 -2.60 15.77 13.09
C GLY A 198 -1.80 14.54 13.53
N ARG A 199 -0.93 14.71 14.54
CA ARG A 199 0.00 13.66 14.97
C ARG A 199 -0.68 12.40 15.52
N ARG A 200 -1.86 12.54 16.13
CA ARG A 200 -2.58 11.43 16.78
C ARG A 200 -4.01 11.23 16.29
N LEU A 201 -4.47 12.07 15.37
CA LEU A 201 -5.85 12.11 14.92
C LEU A 201 -5.90 12.00 13.40
N ALA A 202 -6.79 11.16 12.89
CA ALA A 202 -7.08 11.06 11.47
C ALA A 202 -8.58 10.88 11.23
N LEU A 203 -9.05 11.33 10.08
CA LEU A 203 -10.35 10.93 9.54
C LEU A 203 -10.17 9.67 8.73
N ARG A 204 -11.16 8.78 8.79
CA ARG A 204 -11.20 7.57 8.00
C ARG A 204 -12.49 7.50 7.21
N LEU A 205 -12.36 7.41 5.90
CA LEU A 205 -13.46 7.10 4.99
C LEU A 205 -13.36 5.62 4.66
N SER A 206 -14.47 4.87 4.73
CA SER A 206 -14.45 3.44 4.44
C SER A 206 -15.69 2.97 3.72
N ALA A 207 -15.49 2.03 2.80
CA ALA A 207 -16.54 1.25 2.16
C ALA A 207 -16.31 -0.22 2.56
N HIS A 208 -17.36 -0.88 3.00
CA HIS A 208 -17.28 -2.25 3.53
C HIS A 208 -18.47 -3.08 3.07
N ASP A 209 -18.23 -4.33 2.71
CA ASP A 209 -19.26 -5.32 2.39
C ASP A 209 -19.04 -6.58 3.24
N GLN A 210 -20.12 -7.05 3.85
CA GLN A 210 -20.15 -8.35 4.53
C GLN A 210 -20.88 -9.33 3.62
N VAL A 211 -20.16 -10.35 3.18
CA VAL A 211 -20.64 -11.40 2.29
C VAL A 211 -20.93 -12.62 3.14
N VAL A 212 -22.20 -12.91 3.37
CA VAL A 212 -22.63 -13.86 4.40
C VAL A 212 -23.59 -14.89 3.84
N PRO A 213 -23.28 -16.20 3.89
CA PRO A 213 -24.23 -17.24 3.55
C PRO A 213 -25.39 -17.22 4.54
N VAL A 214 -26.61 -17.30 4.04
CA VAL A 214 -27.79 -17.35 4.89
C VAL A 214 -27.97 -18.77 5.44
N ALA A 215 -28.26 -18.87 6.74
CA ALA A 215 -28.49 -20.14 7.43
C ALA A 215 -29.89 -20.72 7.11
N THR A 216 -30.12 -21.10 5.86
CA THR A 216 -31.44 -21.51 5.35
C THR A 216 -32.05 -22.67 6.13
N SER A 217 -31.25 -23.63 6.59
CA SER A 217 -31.71 -24.78 7.39
C SER A 217 -32.18 -24.39 8.80
N GLU A 218 -31.54 -23.39 9.42
CA GLU A 218 -31.99 -22.84 10.71
C GLU A 218 -33.34 -22.13 10.54
N LEU A 219 -33.47 -21.36 9.46
CA LEU A 219 -34.71 -20.66 9.11
C LEU A 219 -35.85 -21.65 8.81
N GLU A 220 -35.59 -22.69 8.00
CA GLU A 220 -36.53 -23.79 7.73
C GLU A 220 -37.03 -24.44 9.02
N THR A 221 -36.11 -24.72 9.94
CA THR A 221 -36.43 -25.36 11.22
C THR A 221 -37.28 -24.45 12.09
N GLN A 222 -36.95 -23.15 12.15
CA GLN A 222 -37.71 -22.15 12.90
C GLN A 222 -39.13 -21.96 12.33
N GLU A 223 -39.28 -21.87 11.00
CA GLU A 223 -40.57 -21.81 10.33
C GLU A 223 -41.43 -23.05 10.62
N ARG A 224 -40.85 -24.24 10.49
CA ARG A 224 -41.54 -25.50 10.80
C ARG A 224 -42.03 -25.55 12.24
N ASN A 225 -41.21 -25.11 13.20
CA ASN A 225 -41.55 -25.15 14.62
C ASN A 225 -42.67 -24.18 14.97
N ASP A 226 -42.69 -22.98 14.37
CA ASP A 226 -43.77 -22.02 14.58
C ASP A 226 -45.09 -22.52 14.01
N VAL A 227 -45.09 -23.05 12.78
CA VAL A 227 -46.30 -23.65 12.20
C VAL A 227 -46.75 -24.87 12.99
N PHE A 228 -45.83 -25.73 13.44
CA PHE A 228 -46.18 -26.86 14.30
C PHE A 228 -46.82 -26.41 15.61
N ARG A 229 -46.30 -25.36 16.26
CA ARG A 229 -46.88 -24.79 17.47
C ARG A 229 -48.30 -24.24 17.24
N MET A 230 -48.54 -23.64 16.09
CA MET A 230 -49.84 -23.04 15.76
C MET A 230 -50.88 -24.05 15.26
N THR A 231 -50.44 -25.12 14.61
CA THR A 231 -51.32 -25.98 13.81
C THR A 231 -51.27 -27.47 14.20
N GLY A 232 -50.29 -27.87 15.02
CA GLY A 232 -50.03 -29.27 15.35
C GLY A 232 -49.45 -30.10 14.21
N ARG A 233 -49.17 -29.49 13.05
CA ARG A 233 -48.68 -30.18 11.83
C ARG A 233 -47.22 -29.85 11.55
N SER A 234 -46.49 -30.80 10.98
CA SER A 234 -45.06 -30.65 10.67
C SER A 234 -44.83 -30.43 9.17
N PRO A 235 -44.95 -29.19 8.67
CA PRO A 235 -44.67 -28.91 7.27
C PRO A 235 -43.18 -29.03 6.95
N VAL A 236 -42.88 -29.23 5.66
CA VAL A 236 -41.53 -29.07 5.12
C VAL A 236 -41.47 -27.73 4.40
N PHE A 237 -40.54 -26.88 4.86
CA PHE A 237 -40.12 -25.67 4.17
C PHE A 237 -38.84 -25.95 3.39
N LEU A 238 -38.75 -25.41 2.19
CA LEU A 238 -37.55 -25.47 1.35
C LEU A 238 -37.13 -24.04 1.00
N PHE A 239 -35.93 -23.67 1.41
CA PHE A 239 -35.29 -22.40 1.08
C PHE A 239 -34.02 -22.68 0.26
N PRO A 240 -33.91 -22.15 -0.97
CA PRO A 240 -32.67 -22.26 -1.73
C PRO A 240 -31.55 -21.52 -1.01
N ALA A 241 -30.33 -22.05 -1.08
CA ALA A 241 -29.16 -21.41 -0.49
C ALA A 241 -28.75 -20.17 -1.28
N TYR A 242 -28.48 -19.06 -0.59
CA TYR A 242 -27.98 -17.82 -1.18
C TYR A 242 -27.08 -17.08 -0.20
N THR A 243 -26.43 -16.04 -0.72
CA THR A 243 -25.48 -15.19 0.00
C THR A 243 -26.04 -13.78 0.09
N ALA A 244 -26.12 -13.26 1.32
CA ALA A 244 -26.50 -11.87 1.57
C ALA A 244 -25.26 -10.96 1.54
N HIS A 245 -25.45 -9.75 1.00
CA HIS A 245 -24.43 -8.70 0.93
C HIS A 245 -24.89 -7.51 1.76
N TYR A 246 -24.07 -7.08 2.71
CA TYR A 246 -24.33 -5.91 3.56
C TYR A 246 -23.30 -4.82 3.31
N ALA A 247 -23.44 -4.19 2.15
CA ALA A 247 -22.61 -3.06 1.75
C ALA A 247 -22.87 -1.84 2.65
N SER A 248 -21.84 -1.04 2.88
CA SER A 248 -21.92 0.14 3.75
C SER A 248 -20.82 1.14 3.45
N ALA A 249 -21.11 2.41 3.71
CA ALA A 249 -20.17 3.52 3.60
C ALA A 249 -20.15 4.31 4.92
N ARG A 250 -18.95 4.65 5.39
CA ARG A 250 -18.74 5.17 6.74
C ARG A 250 -17.65 6.23 6.78
N LEU A 251 -17.83 7.18 7.69
CA LEU A 251 -16.83 8.15 8.11
C LEU A 251 -16.52 7.91 9.59
N GLY A 252 -15.25 7.95 9.95
CA GLY A 252 -14.83 7.75 11.33
C GLY A 252 -13.66 8.63 11.72
N VAL A 253 -13.46 8.71 13.04
CA VAL A 253 -12.30 9.34 13.65
C VAL A 253 -11.40 8.23 14.17
N GLU A 254 -10.14 8.28 13.77
CA GLU A 254 -9.09 7.38 14.20
C GLU A 254 -8.15 8.10 15.17
N TYR A 255 -7.93 7.48 16.33
CA TYR A 255 -6.96 7.92 17.32
C TYR A 255 -5.78 6.95 17.38
N VAL A 256 -4.58 7.52 17.40
CA VAL A 256 -3.33 6.78 17.50
C VAL A 256 -2.99 6.54 18.97
N LEU A 257 -3.02 5.26 19.38
CA LEU A 257 -2.68 4.84 20.74
C LEU A 257 -1.15 4.72 20.85
N ASP A 258 -0.46 5.86 20.93
CA ASP A 258 0.99 5.89 21.07
C ASP A 258 1.40 5.99 22.54
N TRP A 259 1.81 4.87 23.12
CA TRP A 259 2.38 4.79 24.48
C TRP A 259 3.90 5.00 24.51
N GLN A 260 4.54 5.21 23.35
CA GLN A 260 5.96 5.53 23.29
C GLN A 260 6.16 7.00 22.95
N LYS A 261 7.08 7.67 23.67
CA LYS A 261 7.46 9.05 23.33
C LYS A 261 7.97 9.04 21.88
N PRO A 262 7.50 9.97 21.02
CA PRO A 262 8.11 10.15 19.71
C PRO A 262 9.60 10.42 19.95
N ARG A 263 10.50 9.58 19.42
CA ARG A 263 11.92 9.93 19.38
C ARG A 263 11.98 11.18 18.50
N ALA A 264 12.61 12.25 19.00
CA ALA A 264 12.68 13.52 18.29
C ALA A 264 13.16 13.27 16.85
N ALA A 265 12.43 13.80 15.87
CA ALA A 265 12.94 13.85 14.51
C ALA A 265 14.29 14.58 14.58
N PRO A 266 15.38 14.03 14.01
CA PRO A 266 16.61 14.78 13.92
C PRO A 266 16.30 16.08 13.17
N PRO A 267 16.87 17.22 13.62
CA PRO A 267 16.65 18.49 12.94
C PRO A 267 16.99 18.31 11.46
N GLN A 268 16.05 18.67 10.58
CA GLN A 268 16.35 18.84 9.16
C GLN A 268 17.32 20.02 9.05
N VAL A 269 18.61 19.71 9.10
CA VAL A 269 19.64 20.64 8.70
C VAL A 269 19.60 20.68 7.18
N ALA A 270 19.33 21.86 6.62
CA ALA A 270 19.64 22.16 5.23
C ALA A 270 21.16 21.97 5.09
N LEU A 271 21.56 20.88 4.45
CA LEU A 271 22.98 20.56 4.26
C LEU A 271 23.55 21.35 3.07
N PRO A 272 24.84 21.71 3.13
CA PRO A 272 25.51 22.42 2.07
C PRO A 272 25.53 21.60 0.78
N ARG A 273 25.53 22.30 -0.36
CA ARG A 273 25.60 21.70 -1.70
C ARG A 273 26.79 20.73 -1.77
N PRO A 274 26.64 19.58 -2.45
CA PRO A 274 27.78 18.71 -2.74
C PRO A 274 28.86 19.50 -3.50
N ASP A 275 30.12 19.13 -3.25
CA ASP A 275 31.29 19.85 -3.73
C ASP A 275 31.21 20.17 -5.23
N ALA A 276 31.59 21.43 -5.52
CA ALA A 276 31.41 22.05 -6.82
C ALA A 276 32.08 21.23 -7.94
N ALA A 277 31.38 21.18 -9.08
CA ALA A 277 31.88 20.68 -10.35
C ALA A 277 33.34 21.07 -10.60
N THR A 278 34.11 20.16 -11.22
CA THR A 278 35.49 20.38 -11.66
C THR A 278 35.61 21.80 -12.26
N PRO A 279 36.47 22.68 -11.70
CA PRO A 279 36.52 24.08 -12.12
C PRO A 279 36.79 24.15 -13.61
N ALA A 280 35.97 24.93 -14.31
CA ALA A 280 36.00 24.97 -15.77
C ALA A 280 37.35 25.47 -16.27
N THR A 281 37.95 24.75 -17.22
CA THR A 281 39.18 25.21 -17.87
C THR A 281 38.93 26.54 -18.59
N PRO A 282 39.92 27.46 -18.68
CA PRO A 282 39.75 28.76 -19.33
C PRO A 282 39.18 28.64 -20.76
N GLN A 283 39.58 27.59 -21.48
CA GLN A 283 39.12 27.30 -22.83
C GLN A 283 37.67 26.80 -22.87
N ALA A 284 37.22 26.05 -21.87
CA ALA A 284 35.81 25.64 -21.73
C ALA A 284 34.92 26.83 -21.35
N LEU A 285 35.44 27.79 -20.58
CA LEU A 285 34.75 29.06 -20.28
C LEU A 285 34.65 29.97 -21.51
N GLU A 286 35.69 30.03 -22.35
CA GLU A 286 35.64 30.77 -23.62
C GLU A 286 34.59 30.21 -24.57
N ALA A 287 34.52 28.89 -24.74
CA ALA A 287 33.49 28.26 -25.55
C ALA A 287 32.07 28.50 -25.00
N ALA A 288 31.90 28.44 -23.67
CA ALA A 288 30.62 28.77 -23.03
C ALA A 288 30.21 30.24 -23.24
N ARG A 289 31.18 31.18 -23.22
CA ARG A 289 30.94 32.60 -23.52
C ARG A 289 30.60 32.83 -24.99
N ALA A 290 31.29 32.16 -25.91
CA ALA A 290 30.98 32.23 -27.35
C ALA A 290 29.55 31.76 -27.64
N ALA A 291 29.13 30.64 -27.03
CA ALA A 291 27.76 30.16 -27.12
C ALA A 291 26.74 31.15 -26.52
N ALA A 292 27.06 31.82 -25.42
CA ALA A 292 26.18 32.81 -24.80
C ALA A 292 25.98 34.08 -25.65
N VAL A 293 26.93 34.43 -26.52
CA VAL A 293 26.86 35.56 -27.46
C VAL A 293 26.24 35.16 -28.81
N GLY A 294 25.85 33.89 -28.97
CA GLY A 294 25.12 33.37 -30.14
C GLY A 294 25.97 32.56 -31.12
N ASP A 295 27.30 32.46 -30.92
CA ASP A 295 28.17 31.61 -31.73
C ASP A 295 28.22 30.17 -31.19
N THR A 296 27.08 29.48 -31.30
CA THR A 296 26.97 28.09 -30.83
C THR A 296 27.73 27.11 -31.72
N VAL A 297 27.90 27.42 -33.01
CA VAL A 297 28.61 26.53 -33.95
C VAL A 297 30.11 26.58 -33.71
N GLY A 298 30.71 27.77 -33.60
CA GLY A 298 32.13 27.93 -33.27
C GLY A 298 32.50 27.33 -31.92
N ALA A 299 31.62 27.52 -30.91
CA ALA A 299 31.81 26.91 -29.58
C ALA A 299 31.83 25.37 -29.62
N LEU A 300 30.93 24.75 -30.40
CA LEU A 300 30.88 23.30 -30.55
C LEU A 300 32.12 22.76 -31.27
N ASP A 301 32.58 23.42 -32.34
CA ASP A 301 33.76 22.98 -33.07
C ASP A 301 35.04 23.10 -32.24
N GLN A 302 35.17 24.18 -31.46
CA GLN A 302 36.26 24.35 -30.50
C GLN A 302 36.26 23.25 -29.43
N LEU A 303 35.09 22.93 -28.86
CA LEU A 303 34.96 21.90 -27.84
C LEU A 303 35.17 20.49 -28.41
N ARG A 304 34.68 20.19 -29.62
CA ARG A 304 34.94 18.92 -30.31
C ARG A 304 36.42 18.71 -30.56
N LYS A 305 37.12 19.73 -31.07
CA LYS A 305 38.57 19.68 -31.25
C LYS A 305 39.28 19.46 -29.92
N ARG A 306 38.85 20.15 -28.86
CA ARG A 306 39.45 20.01 -27.53
C ARG A 306 39.30 18.60 -26.95
N VAL A 307 38.11 17.99 -27.05
CA VAL A 307 37.92 16.61 -26.55
C VAL A 307 38.57 15.55 -27.43
N GLN A 308 38.87 15.87 -28.70
CA GLN A 308 39.71 15.04 -29.56
C GLN A 308 41.19 15.13 -29.17
N ASP A 309 41.69 16.35 -28.96
CA ASP A 309 43.08 16.62 -28.56
C ASP A 309 43.35 16.20 -27.11
N THR A 310 42.35 16.25 -26.23
CA THR A 310 42.45 15.90 -24.80
C THR A 310 41.21 15.12 -24.35
N PRO A 311 41.16 13.80 -24.58
CA PRO A 311 40.00 12.96 -24.29
C PRO A 311 39.61 12.87 -22.81
N GLU A 312 40.50 13.23 -21.89
CA GLU A 312 40.28 13.18 -20.44
C GLU A 312 39.84 14.53 -19.85
N ASP A 313 39.72 15.59 -20.66
CA ASP A 313 39.30 16.92 -20.19
C ASP A 313 37.81 16.91 -19.79
N ALA A 314 37.57 16.64 -18.51
CA ALA A 314 36.24 16.55 -17.91
C ALA A 314 35.42 17.84 -18.10
N SER A 315 36.07 19.00 -18.05
CA SER A 315 35.43 20.30 -18.24
C SER A 315 35.01 20.52 -19.70
N ALA A 316 35.83 20.11 -20.66
CA ALA A 316 35.49 20.18 -22.08
C ALA A 316 34.34 19.22 -22.43
N TRP A 317 34.35 17.99 -21.92
CA TRP A 317 33.23 17.05 -22.09
C TRP A 317 31.94 17.57 -21.49
N ARG A 318 31.99 18.16 -20.28
CA ARG A 318 30.84 18.79 -19.63
C ARG A 318 30.22 19.86 -20.53
N GLN A 319 31.00 20.84 -20.99
CA GLN A 319 30.46 21.94 -21.80
C GLN A 319 29.98 21.48 -23.17
N LEU A 320 30.70 20.54 -23.81
CA LEU A 320 30.28 19.94 -25.08
C LEU A 320 28.93 19.25 -24.93
N ALA A 321 28.77 18.43 -23.88
CA ALA A 321 27.55 17.69 -23.63
C ALA A 321 26.35 18.60 -23.34
N LEU A 322 26.53 19.67 -22.54
CA LEU A 322 25.46 20.62 -22.24
C LEU A 322 25.02 21.43 -23.48
N LEU A 323 25.96 21.86 -24.32
CA LEU A 323 25.64 22.58 -25.56
C LEU A 323 24.94 21.67 -26.58
N LEU A 324 25.42 20.43 -26.75
CA LEU A 324 24.76 19.45 -27.61
C LEU A 324 23.36 19.09 -27.09
N ALA A 325 23.18 18.96 -25.77
CA ALA A 325 21.88 18.70 -25.16
C ALA A 325 20.87 19.82 -25.47
N ARG A 326 21.29 21.08 -25.31
CA ARG A 326 20.44 22.23 -25.66
C ARG A 326 20.10 22.28 -27.15
N ARG A 327 21.02 21.85 -28.02
CA ARG A 327 20.77 21.74 -29.46
C ARG A 327 19.80 20.60 -29.78
N ALA A 328 19.91 19.46 -29.10
CA ALA A 328 18.99 18.33 -29.22
C ALA A 328 17.57 18.67 -28.76
N GLU A 329 17.42 19.58 -27.79
CA GLU A 329 16.11 20.12 -27.38
C GLU A 329 15.43 20.97 -28.47
N ALA A 330 16.23 21.73 -29.24
CA ALA A 330 15.72 22.51 -30.37
C ALA A 330 15.53 21.66 -31.63
N ASP A 331 16.35 20.63 -31.81
CA ASP A 331 16.38 19.82 -33.02
C ASP A 331 16.82 18.38 -32.72
N ALA A 332 15.86 17.47 -32.85
CA ALA A 332 16.03 16.06 -32.47
C ALA A 332 17.14 15.34 -33.25
N GLN A 333 17.59 15.86 -34.41
CA GLN A 333 18.69 15.25 -35.17
C GLN A 333 20.02 15.22 -34.41
N PHE A 334 20.21 16.11 -33.43
CA PHE A 334 21.39 16.14 -32.56
C PHE A 334 21.28 15.22 -31.34
N GLY A 335 20.17 14.49 -31.18
CA GLY A 335 19.92 13.65 -30.00
C GLY A 335 20.98 12.57 -29.79
N ALA A 336 21.40 11.87 -30.85
CA ALA A 336 22.40 10.80 -30.74
C ALA A 336 23.78 11.34 -30.33
N GLU A 337 24.22 12.44 -30.92
CA GLU A 337 25.51 13.07 -30.58
C GLU A 337 25.50 13.63 -29.15
N ALA A 338 24.39 14.27 -28.75
CA ALA A 338 24.19 14.75 -27.39
C ALA A 338 24.22 13.60 -26.37
N TRP A 339 23.60 12.47 -26.69
CA TRP A 339 23.57 11.30 -25.83
C TRP A 339 24.96 10.75 -25.54
N ASP A 340 25.77 10.56 -26.57
CA ASP A 340 27.14 10.04 -26.44
C ASP A 340 28.04 11.01 -25.65
N ALA A 341 27.91 12.30 -25.91
CA ALA A 341 28.64 13.33 -25.17
C ALA A 341 28.23 13.37 -23.69
N LEU A 342 26.94 13.26 -23.37
CA LEU A 342 26.44 13.24 -21.99
C LEU A 342 26.89 11.99 -21.23
N GLN A 343 26.92 10.81 -21.88
CA GLN A 343 27.46 9.60 -21.26
C GLN A 343 28.94 9.76 -20.90
N ARG A 344 29.75 10.38 -21.78
CA ARG A 344 31.16 10.66 -21.50
C ARG A 344 31.34 11.74 -20.43
N ALA A 345 30.52 12.78 -20.45
CA ALA A 345 30.50 13.82 -19.43
C ALA A 345 30.11 13.26 -18.04
N LEU A 346 29.17 12.32 -17.96
CA LEU A 346 28.79 11.66 -16.69
C LEU A 346 29.87 10.73 -16.16
N ARG A 347 30.63 10.05 -17.04
CA ARG A 347 31.78 9.23 -16.61
C ARG A 347 32.88 10.07 -15.96
N THR A 348 33.06 11.31 -16.42
CA THR A 348 34.10 12.22 -15.97
C THR A 348 33.62 13.23 -14.90
N ASN A 349 32.31 13.48 -14.82
CA ASN A 349 31.66 14.37 -13.84
C ASN A 349 30.37 13.74 -13.27
N PRO A 350 30.45 12.65 -12.49
CA PRO A 350 29.28 11.88 -12.04
C PRO A 350 28.39 12.60 -11.00
N GLY A 351 28.73 13.82 -10.59
CA GLY A 351 27.97 14.63 -9.62
C GLY A 351 27.40 15.94 -10.18
N ASP A 352 27.61 16.21 -11.47
CA ASP A 352 27.18 17.47 -12.06
C ASP A 352 25.67 17.50 -12.32
N GLU A 353 24.95 18.29 -11.54
CA GLU A 353 23.48 18.40 -11.61
C GLU A 353 22.99 18.87 -12.99
N ASP A 354 23.74 19.77 -13.65
CA ASP A 354 23.37 20.26 -14.97
C ASP A 354 23.48 19.14 -16.01
N VAL A 355 24.57 18.36 -15.95
CA VAL A 355 24.80 17.21 -16.85
C VAL A 355 23.77 16.11 -16.59
N LEU A 356 23.48 15.78 -15.33
CA LEU A 356 22.45 14.80 -14.96
C LEU A 356 21.06 15.22 -15.43
N SER A 357 20.72 16.51 -15.28
CA SER A 357 19.46 17.08 -15.73
C SER A 357 19.35 17.06 -17.26
N ALA A 358 20.42 17.47 -17.98
CA ALA A 358 20.49 17.42 -19.44
C ALA A 358 20.37 15.99 -19.98
N TYR A 359 21.00 15.03 -19.32
CA TYR A 359 20.88 13.60 -19.63
C TYR A 359 19.43 13.12 -19.59
N GLY A 360 18.70 13.42 -18.52
CA GLY A 360 17.28 13.07 -18.40
C GLY A 360 16.42 13.67 -19.52
N ARG A 361 16.66 14.94 -19.89
CA ARG A 361 15.89 15.63 -20.94
C ARG A 361 16.17 15.07 -22.34
N VAL A 362 17.45 14.90 -22.72
CA VAL A 362 17.84 14.33 -24.03
C VAL A 362 17.34 12.89 -24.17
N ARG A 363 17.40 12.11 -23.09
CA ARG A 363 16.79 10.76 -23.07
C ARG A 363 15.31 10.79 -23.46
N ALA A 364 14.55 11.71 -22.86
CA ALA A 364 13.12 11.84 -23.10
C ALA A 364 12.84 12.24 -24.56
N ILE A 365 13.69 13.08 -25.16
CA ILE A 365 13.60 13.47 -26.58
C ILE A 365 13.83 12.26 -27.50
N ILE A 366 14.90 11.49 -27.27
CA ILE A 366 15.21 10.29 -28.05
C ILE A 366 14.09 9.24 -27.92
N GLN A 367 13.52 9.08 -26.72
CA GLN A 367 12.40 8.17 -26.47
C GLN A 367 11.12 8.59 -27.20
N ARG A 368 10.79 9.90 -27.22
CA ARG A 368 9.63 10.43 -27.95
C ARG A 368 9.77 10.31 -29.47
N GLY A 369 11.01 10.25 -29.98
CA GLY A 369 11.33 10.08 -31.41
C GLY A 369 11.11 8.68 -31.99
N GLY A 370 10.43 7.76 -31.28
CA GLY A 370 9.98 6.48 -31.85
C GLY A 370 10.93 5.29 -31.65
N ARG A 371 11.99 5.41 -30.84
CA ARG A 371 12.69 4.23 -30.30
C ARG A 371 12.05 3.85 -28.97
N ALA A 372 11.23 2.80 -28.98
CA ALA A 372 10.61 2.24 -27.78
C ALA A 372 11.67 1.62 -26.87
N ILE A 373 12.28 2.45 -26.02
CA ILE A 373 13.07 1.98 -24.88
C ILE A 373 12.06 1.81 -23.74
N PRO A 374 11.85 0.59 -23.22
CA PRO A 374 10.96 0.38 -22.08
C PRO A 374 11.34 1.34 -20.95
N ALA A 375 10.34 1.98 -20.34
CA ALA A 375 10.58 2.89 -19.22
C ALA A 375 11.38 2.13 -18.14
N PRO A 376 12.54 2.66 -17.70
CA PRO A 376 13.33 2.00 -16.67
C PRO A 376 12.46 1.89 -15.41
N ARG A 377 12.50 0.73 -14.76
CA ARG A 377 11.93 0.60 -13.42
C ARG A 377 12.62 1.62 -12.52
N PRO A 378 11.89 2.29 -11.61
CA PRO A 378 12.49 3.28 -10.73
C PRO A 378 13.60 2.62 -9.89
N LEU A 379 14.76 3.27 -9.84
CA LEU A 379 15.83 2.90 -8.92
C LEU A 379 15.30 2.91 -7.50
N THR A 380 15.48 1.81 -6.78
CA THR A 380 15.03 1.70 -5.38
C THR A 380 16.15 1.22 -4.50
N LEU A 381 16.20 1.77 -3.29
CA LEU A 381 17.19 1.45 -2.28
C LEU A 381 16.47 0.88 -1.06
N SER A 382 16.92 -0.26 -0.56
CA SER A 382 16.42 -0.80 0.69
C SER A 382 16.80 0.12 1.85
N PRO A 383 16.07 0.08 2.97
CA PRO A 383 16.56 0.70 4.20
C PRO A 383 17.96 0.20 4.52
N ALA A 384 18.85 1.12 4.91
CA ALA A 384 20.18 0.76 5.36
C ALA A 384 20.13 0.25 6.80
N ALA A 385 20.75 -0.90 7.06
CA ALA A 385 21.00 -1.37 8.42
C ALA A 385 22.39 -0.88 8.85
N ALA A 386 22.44 -0.15 9.97
CA ALA A 386 23.65 0.40 10.54
C ALA A 386 23.85 -0.13 11.97
N ARG A 387 25.04 -0.68 12.25
CA ARG A 387 25.44 -1.10 13.61
C ARG A 387 26.85 -0.63 13.87
N ALA A 388 27.04 0.10 14.97
CA ALA A 388 28.37 0.46 15.44
C ALA A 388 28.76 -0.39 16.65
N ASP A 389 30.03 -0.75 16.75
CA ASP A 389 30.61 -1.33 17.96
C ASP A 389 31.22 -0.25 18.87
N ALA A 390 31.67 -0.67 20.05
CA ALA A 390 32.32 0.23 21.02
C ALA A 390 33.68 0.77 20.53
N ALA A 391 34.29 0.13 19.52
CA ALA A 391 35.53 0.57 18.91
C ALA A 391 35.31 1.62 17.81
N GLY A 392 34.05 1.97 17.51
CA GLY A 392 33.70 2.94 16.47
C GLY A 392 33.69 2.37 15.06
N VAL A 393 33.63 1.04 14.92
CA VAL A 393 33.44 0.38 13.62
C VAL A 393 31.95 0.28 13.32
N LEU A 394 31.54 0.92 12.24
CA LEU A 394 30.18 0.97 11.72
C LEU A 394 30.02 -0.02 10.57
N SER A 395 29.25 -1.09 10.80
CA SER A 395 28.80 -2.00 9.75
C SER A 395 27.53 -1.46 9.10
N LEU A 396 27.56 -1.28 7.78
CA LEU A 396 26.44 -0.88 6.94
C LEU A 396 26.05 -2.02 6.00
N SER A 397 24.75 -2.25 5.83
CA SER A 397 24.24 -3.13 4.77
C SER A 397 22.98 -2.58 4.12
N PHE A 398 22.94 -2.58 2.80
CA PHE A 398 21.80 -2.11 2.00
C PHE A 398 21.75 -2.83 0.66
N ALA A 399 20.57 -2.86 0.02
CA ALA A 399 20.36 -3.46 -1.28
C ALA A 399 19.86 -2.40 -2.27
N ILE A 400 20.45 -2.39 -3.45
CA ILE A 400 20.05 -1.54 -4.58
C ILE A 400 19.30 -2.42 -5.56
N HIS A 401 18.14 -1.97 -6.02
CA HIS A 401 17.30 -2.70 -6.96
C HIS A 401 16.97 -1.84 -8.19
N ASN A 402 16.70 -2.53 -9.31
CA ASN A 402 16.36 -1.94 -10.60
C ASN A 402 17.49 -1.10 -11.21
N LEU A 403 18.75 -1.49 -10.98
CA LEU A 403 19.88 -0.88 -11.69
C LEU A 403 19.76 -1.16 -13.19
N ALA A 404 20.00 -0.13 -14.00
CA ALA A 404 19.97 -0.28 -15.45
C ALA A 404 21.32 -0.77 -16.01
N ALA A 405 21.22 -1.61 -17.03
CA ALA A 405 22.34 -2.21 -17.72
C ALA A 405 23.14 -1.17 -18.53
N ILE A 406 24.47 -1.16 -18.38
CA ILE A 406 25.40 -0.41 -19.24
C ILE A 406 25.74 -1.23 -20.50
N GLU A 407 25.90 -2.54 -20.33
CA GLU A 407 26.17 -3.57 -21.33
C GLU A 407 25.27 -4.78 -21.01
N GLU A 408 25.08 -5.74 -21.94
CA GLU A 408 24.09 -6.83 -21.82
C GLU A 408 24.10 -7.55 -20.46
N ASP A 409 25.26 -7.61 -19.78
CA ASP A 409 25.43 -8.35 -18.52
C ASP A 409 25.88 -7.52 -17.30
N ARG A 410 25.98 -6.18 -17.38
CA ARG A 410 26.56 -5.37 -16.28
C ARG A 410 25.81 -4.07 -15.99
N ALA A 411 25.71 -3.71 -14.72
CA ALA A 411 25.23 -2.42 -14.25
C ALA A 411 26.27 -1.71 -13.39
N ARG A 412 26.31 -0.37 -13.44
CA ARG A 412 27.27 0.43 -12.65
C ARG A 412 26.54 1.54 -11.89
N TYR A 413 26.97 1.76 -10.65
CA TYR A 413 26.36 2.73 -9.75
C TYR A 413 27.41 3.39 -8.88
N ARG A 414 27.08 4.58 -8.38
CA ARG A 414 27.86 5.36 -7.41
C ARG A 414 27.15 5.34 -6.06
N VAL A 415 27.91 5.20 -4.99
CA VAL A 415 27.43 5.29 -3.61
C VAL A 415 28.15 6.46 -2.93
N GLN A 416 27.39 7.32 -2.28
CA GLN A 416 27.89 8.40 -1.43
C GLN A 416 27.38 8.18 -0.01
N ILE A 417 28.27 8.29 0.97
CA ILE A 417 28.00 8.02 2.38
C ILE A 417 28.42 9.22 3.21
N ASP A 418 27.47 9.76 3.96
CA ASP A 418 27.71 10.82 4.93
C ASP A 418 27.37 10.32 6.33
N VAL A 419 28.29 10.45 7.29
CA VAL A 419 28.03 10.12 8.69
C VAL A 419 27.95 11.40 9.51
N SER A 420 26.94 11.52 10.37
CA SER A 420 26.75 12.66 11.27
C SER A 420 26.67 12.21 12.72
N GLY A 421 27.27 13.01 13.61
CA GLY A 421 27.34 12.79 15.04
C GLY A 421 26.07 13.22 15.78
N PRO A 422 26.07 13.10 17.13
CA PRO A 422 24.92 13.45 17.98
C PRO A 422 24.54 14.93 17.95
N ASP A 423 25.51 15.78 17.64
CA ASP A 423 25.38 17.22 17.44
C ASP A 423 25.06 17.60 15.99
N GLY A 424 24.93 16.61 15.10
CA GLY A 424 24.73 16.80 13.67
C GLY A 424 26.01 17.17 12.91
N ALA A 425 27.17 17.24 13.58
CA ALA A 425 28.43 17.51 12.91
C ALA A 425 28.86 16.33 12.03
N PRO A 426 29.49 16.57 10.85
CA PRO A 426 30.01 15.49 10.02
C PRO A 426 31.10 14.73 10.77
N VAL A 427 31.02 13.39 10.72
CA VAL A 427 31.99 12.48 11.31
C VAL A 427 32.83 11.91 10.19
N GLN A 428 34.13 12.19 10.24
CA GLN A 428 35.10 11.61 9.32
C GLN A 428 35.20 10.10 9.57
N PHE A 429 35.36 9.33 8.50
CA PHE A 429 35.48 7.88 8.56
C PHE A 429 36.36 7.34 7.43
N ASP A 430 36.93 6.17 7.68
CA ASP A 430 37.71 5.42 6.70
C ASP A 430 37.01 4.10 6.38
N PHE A 431 37.11 3.61 5.15
CA PHE A 431 36.67 2.25 4.83
C PHE A 431 37.63 1.23 5.44
N VAL A 432 37.07 0.21 6.09
CA VAL A 432 37.84 -0.93 6.63
C VAL A 432 38.17 -1.95 5.53
N ASP A 433 37.33 -2.01 4.48
CA ASP A 433 37.53 -2.90 3.32
C ASP A 433 38.39 -2.19 2.26
N GLU A 434 39.57 -2.75 1.96
CA GLU A 434 40.51 -2.27 0.94
C GLU A 434 39.93 -2.25 -0.49
N ARG A 435 38.78 -2.89 -0.71
CA ARG A 435 38.06 -2.91 -2.00
C ARG A 435 37.42 -1.58 -2.40
N VAL A 436 37.46 -0.57 -1.52
CA VAL A 436 36.90 0.77 -1.75
C VAL A 436 38.05 1.77 -1.76
N ALA A 437 38.62 2.01 -2.94
CA ALA A 437 39.85 2.81 -3.12
C ALA A 437 39.60 4.26 -3.56
N ASP A 438 38.41 4.81 -3.32
CA ASP A 438 38.04 6.18 -3.69
C ASP A 438 37.76 7.04 -2.44
N ASP A 439 37.86 8.37 -2.62
CA ASP A 439 37.82 9.41 -1.59
C ASP A 439 36.66 9.27 -0.57
N ALA A 440 36.97 9.59 0.69
CA ALA A 440 36.09 9.89 1.83
C ALA A 440 34.56 9.70 1.63
N GLY A 441 34.12 8.45 1.53
CA GLY A 441 32.69 8.09 1.52
C GLY A 441 32.02 8.01 0.15
N ASP A 442 32.76 8.20 -0.94
CA ASP A 442 32.25 8.19 -2.30
C ASP A 442 32.95 7.12 -3.13
N PHE A 443 32.19 6.18 -3.71
CA PHE A 443 32.79 5.14 -4.53
C PHE A 443 31.85 4.64 -5.63
N THR A 444 32.44 4.02 -6.65
CA THR A 444 31.71 3.45 -7.79
C THR A 444 31.89 1.93 -7.86
N ARG A 445 30.82 1.20 -8.17
CA ARG A 445 30.85 -0.26 -8.34
C ARG A 445 30.15 -0.72 -9.61
N THR A 446 30.59 -1.88 -10.10
CA THR A 446 30.01 -2.59 -11.24
C THR A 446 29.54 -3.96 -10.76
N VAL A 447 28.29 -4.33 -11.06
CA VAL A 447 27.69 -5.62 -10.68
C VAL A 447 27.15 -6.35 -11.90
N PRO A 448 27.18 -7.70 -11.89
CA PRO A 448 26.56 -8.49 -12.95
C PRO A 448 25.02 -8.39 -12.90
N MET A 449 24.39 -8.46 -14.07
CA MET A 449 22.94 -8.49 -14.23
C MET A 449 22.37 -9.85 -13.80
N THR A 450 21.17 -9.84 -13.20
CA THR A 450 20.36 -11.06 -13.02
C THR A 450 19.13 -11.00 -13.93
N PRO A 451 18.50 -12.15 -14.26
CA PRO A 451 17.30 -12.19 -15.10
C PRO A 451 16.13 -11.34 -14.57
N SER A 452 16.10 -11.06 -13.27
CA SER A 452 15.09 -10.22 -12.59
C SER A 452 15.40 -8.71 -12.60
N GLY A 453 16.55 -8.31 -13.16
CA GLY A 453 17.13 -6.96 -13.04
C GLY A 453 18.44 -6.99 -12.25
N ALA A 454 19.29 -5.97 -12.39
CA ALA A 454 20.51 -5.89 -11.59
C ALA A 454 20.13 -5.44 -10.17
N ALA A 455 20.52 -6.27 -9.19
CA ALA A 455 20.42 -5.96 -7.79
C ALA A 455 21.82 -6.08 -7.17
N ALA A 456 22.22 -5.07 -6.40
CA ALA A 456 23.48 -5.08 -5.68
C ALA A 456 23.17 -5.21 -4.19
N LEU A 457 23.79 -6.18 -3.52
CA LEU A 457 23.81 -6.24 -2.07
C LEU A 457 25.14 -5.68 -1.60
N GLU A 458 25.10 -4.56 -0.91
CA GLU A 458 26.28 -3.89 -0.39
C GLU A 458 26.40 -4.11 1.10
N ARG A 459 27.63 -4.43 1.52
CA ARG A 459 28.02 -4.55 2.93
C ARG A 459 29.36 -3.86 3.09
N LEU A 460 29.37 -2.84 3.94
CA LEU A 460 30.51 -1.96 4.15
C LEU A 460 30.84 -1.92 5.64
N GLU A 461 32.12 -1.79 5.95
CA GLU A 461 32.59 -1.54 7.30
C GLU A 461 33.38 -0.24 7.28
N LEU A 462 32.97 0.70 8.12
CA LEU A 462 33.55 2.04 8.23
C LEU A 462 34.15 2.20 9.61
N ARG A 463 35.34 2.78 9.71
CA ARG A 463 35.97 3.15 10.97
C ARG A 463 35.79 4.65 11.19
N LEU A 464 35.04 5.02 12.22
CA LEU A 464 34.80 6.42 12.54
C LEU A 464 36.02 7.04 13.24
N ALA A 465 36.52 8.16 12.74
CA ALA A 465 37.73 8.82 13.27
C ALA A 465 37.53 9.39 14.70
N ARG A 466 36.28 9.68 15.08
CA ARG A 466 35.90 10.17 16.42
C ARG A 466 34.57 9.57 16.88
N ALA A 467 34.59 8.31 17.30
CA ALA A 467 33.44 7.67 17.92
C ALA A 467 33.08 8.37 19.24
N ARG A 468 31.94 9.06 19.29
CA ARG A 468 31.37 9.62 20.52
C ARG A 468 30.23 8.71 20.97
N SER A 469 30.04 8.52 22.27
CA SER A 469 28.84 7.85 22.76
C SER A 469 27.60 8.67 22.39
N GLY A 470 26.55 8.02 21.88
CA GLY A 470 25.28 8.67 21.59
C GLY A 470 24.72 8.38 20.18
N PRO A 471 23.60 9.02 19.83
CA PRO A 471 22.92 8.81 18.56
C PRO A 471 23.72 9.41 17.39
N HIS A 472 23.86 8.65 16.32
CA HIS A 472 24.47 9.06 15.07
C HIS A 472 23.49 8.79 13.92
N SER A 473 23.74 9.40 12.77
CA SER A 473 23.02 9.10 11.53
C SER A 473 23.98 8.84 10.39
N VAL A 474 23.58 7.99 9.46
CA VAL A 474 24.28 7.78 8.19
C VAL A 474 23.29 7.95 7.06
N ARG A 475 23.67 8.76 6.07
CA ARG A 475 22.97 8.94 4.81
C ARG A 475 23.71 8.16 3.75
N ILE A 476 22.95 7.46 2.92
CA ILE A 476 23.47 6.71 1.77
C ILE A 476 22.69 7.18 0.55
N ARG A 477 23.40 7.78 -0.40
CA ARG A 477 22.86 8.14 -1.71
C ARG A 477 23.42 7.20 -2.76
N VAL A 478 22.55 6.65 -3.58
CA VAL A 478 22.92 5.78 -4.68
C VAL A 478 22.46 6.41 -5.98
N THR A 479 23.39 6.50 -6.93
CA THR A 479 23.12 7.00 -8.28
C THR A 479 23.38 5.88 -9.29
N ASP A 480 22.35 5.51 -10.03
CA ASP A 480 22.50 4.65 -11.21
C ASP A 480 23.15 5.49 -12.32
N LEU A 481 24.39 5.14 -12.66
CA LEU A 481 25.19 5.90 -13.63
C LEU A 481 24.71 5.68 -15.08
N THR A 482 23.88 4.67 -15.32
CA THR A 482 23.25 4.41 -16.60
C THR A 482 22.02 5.28 -16.80
N THR A 483 21.21 5.49 -15.76
CA THR A 483 19.93 6.21 -15.91
C THR A 483 19.97 7.64 -15.37
N ALA A 484 21.05 8.00 -14.67
CA ALA A 484 21.16 9.21 -13.85
C ALA A 484 20.11 9.30 -12.73
N GLN A 485 19.37 8.22 -12.45
CA GLN A 485 18.45 8.19 -11.33
C GLN A 485 19.24 8.13 -10.03
N ALA A 486 18.89 8.99 -9.08
CA ALA A 486 19.42 8.95 -7.74
C ALA A 486 18.31 8.63 -6.74
N THR A 487 18.66 7.89 -5.71
CA THR A 487 17.80 7.60 -4.57
C THR A 487 18.64 7.66 -3.31
N GLU A 488 18.03 8.01 -2.18
CA GLU A 488 18.74 8.13 -0.91
C GLU A 488 17.96 7.52 0.24
N THR A 489 18.70 7.09 1.26
CA THR A 489 18.15 6.64 2.52
C THR A 489 18.98 7.22 3.66
N THR A 490 18.34 7.41 4.82
CA THR A 490 19.03 7.83 6.05
C THR A 490 18.63 6.89 7.17
N THR A 491 19.61 6.39 7.91
CA THR A 491 19.38 5.48 9.04
C THR A 491 20.13 5.95 10.27
N GLY A 492 19.57 5.70 11.45
CA GLY A 492 20.17 6.07 12.73
C GLY A 492 20.88 4.89 13.38
N PHE A 493 21.98 5.14 14.07
CA PHE A 493 22.69 4.15 14.90
C PHE A 493 23.13 4.77 16.23
N GLU A 494 23.57 3.95 17.17
CA GLU A 494 23.98 4.40 18.51
C GLU A 494 25.31 3.73 18.87
N ILE A 495 26.28 4.55 19.28
CA ILE A 495 27.55 4.09 19.85
C ILE A 495 27.39 4.13 21.36
N ARG A 496 27.67 3.00 22.03
CA ARG A 496 27.53 2.86 23.49
C ARG A 496 28.87 2.92 24.19
#